data_AF-A0A7V0I9V5-F1
#
_entry.id   AF-A0A7V0I9V5-F1
#
_cell.length_a   1.000
_cell.length_b   1.000
_cell.length_c   1.000
_cell.angle_alpha   90.00
_cell.angle_beta   90.00
_cell.angle_gamma   90.00
#
_symmetry.space_group_name_H-M   'P 1'
#
loop_
_entity.id
_entity.type
_entity.pdbx_description
1 polymer ?
#
loop_
_entity_poly.entity_id
_entity_poly.type
_entity_poly.pdbx_seq_one_letter_code
_entity_poly.pdbx_strand_id
1 'polypeptide(L)'
;MLLKEITNDHKAKKRVELAIITFGGSVKIAHNFSVVEDYQFKPYEADGETPMGHAILEGLELLEERKKQYKSEGIAYYRPWLVLMTDGYPTDMEPKETDSLWQEVRKMIEQAENEKRAICWAFGVEGADMNALSALFANKRVFKLKGFPFKEIFLWLSSSIGRVIGSKPGEKVVIDVPPGIVVEV
;
A
#
# COMPACT_ATOMS: atom_id res chain seq x y z
N MET A 1 -9.35 -10.97 -7.14
CA MET A 1 -9.88 -10.06 -8.18
C MET A 1 -8.79 -9.15 -8.74
N LEU A 2 -8.00 -8.44 -7.91
CA LEU A 2 -6.83 -7.66 -8.37
C LEU A 2 -5.94 -8.41 -9.34
N LEU A 3 -5.47 -9.58 -8.90
CA LEU A 3 -4.56 -10.42 -9.67
C LEU A 3 -5.21 -10.80 -11.00
N LYS A 4 -6.50 -11.17 -10.98
CA LYS A 4 -7.24 -11.51 -12.20
C LYS A 4 -7.26 -10.34 -13.19
N GLU A 5 -7.53 -9.12 -12.74
CA GLU A 5 -7.54 -7.93 -13.61
C GLU A 5 -6.15 -7.61 -14.17
N ILE A 6 -5.11 -7.63 -13.32
CA ILE A 6 -3.74 -7.38 -13.74
C ILE A 6 -3.22 -8.49 -14.68
N THR A 7 -3.54 -9.76 -14.39
CA THR A 7 -3.16 -10.92 -15.20
C THR A 7 -3.86 -10.92 -16.56
N ASN A 8 -5.08 -10.37 -16.66
CA ASN A 8 -5.80 -10.24 -17.92
C ASN A 8 -5.22 -9.14 -18.82
N ASP A 9 -4.51 -8.16 -18.27
CA ASP A 9 -3.75 -7.18 -19.05
C ASP A 9 -2.36 -7.75 -19.40
N HIS A 10 -2.17 -8.09 -20.68
CA HIS A 10 -0.95 -8.68 -21.21
C HIS A 10 0.33 -7.86 -20.95
N LYS A 11 0.23 -6.53 -20.79
CA LYS A 11 1.37 -5.67 -20.45
C LYS A 11 1.55 -5.57 -18.94
N ALA A 12 0.46 -5.42 -18.19
CA ALA A 12 0.52 -5.24 -16.74
C ALA A 12 1.04 -6.49 -16.03
N LYS A 13 0.59 -7.68 -16.43
CA LYS A 13 1.01 -8.94 -15.78
C LYS A 13 2.53 -9.18 -15.76
N LYS A 14 3.26 -8.62 -16.72
CA LYS A 14 4.73 -8.74 -16.87
C LYS A 14 5.52 -7.56 -16.32
N ARG A 15 4.86 -6.49 -15.89
CA ARG A 15 5.50 -5.22 -15.48
C ARG A 15 5.13 -4.78 -14.08
N VAL A 16 3.99 -5.25 -13.58
CA VAL A 16 3.55 -4.98 -12.24
C VAL A 16 4.18 -6.01 -11.34
N GLU A 17 4.91 -5.52 -10.36
CA GLU A 17 5.44 -6.32 -9.28
C GLU A 17 4.66 -6.06 -8.00
N LEU A 18 4.55 -7.10 -7.18
CA LEU A 18 3.87 -7.02 -5.90
C LEU A 18 4.70 -7.72 -4.82
N ALA A 19 4.72 -7.12 -3.63
CA ALA A 19 5.11 -7.77 -2.39
C ALA A 19 3.90 -7.73 -1.45
N ILE A 20 3.81 -8.71 -0.54
CA ILE A 20 2.73 -8.81 0.44
C ILE A 20 3.35 -8.98 1.82
N ILE A 21 2.97 -8.07 2.71
CA ILE A 21 3.25 -8.16 4.13
C ILE A 21 1.94 -8.47 4.84
N THR A 22 1.95 -9.49 5.68
CA THR A 22 0.88 -9.77 6.63
C THR A 22 1.31 -9.33 8.01
N PHE A 23 0.41 -8.74 8.78
CA PHE A 23 0.64 -8.38 10.17
C PHE A 23 -0.54 -8.85 11.00
N GLY A 24 -0.24 -9.74 11.94
CA GLY A 24 -1.18 -10.46 12.77
C GLY A 24 -0.40 -11.31 13.77
N GLY A 25 -0.27 -10.81 15.01
CA GLY A 25 0.64 -11.30 16.04
C GLY A 25 2.13 -11.05 15.75
N SER A 26 2.53 -11.02 14.48
CA SER A 26 3.86 -10.66 14.00
C SER A 26 3.79 -10.09 12.59
N VAL A 27 4.80 -9.30 12.20
CA VAL A 27 4.97 -8.82 10.82
C VAL A 27 5.73 -9.87 10.02
N LYS A 28 5.23 -10.24 8.84
CA LYS A 28 5.84 -11.24 7.96
C LYS A 28 5.75 -10.80 6.51
N ILE A 29 6.85 -10.92 5.77
CA ILE A 29 6.84 -10.88 4.31
C ILE A 29 6.25 -12.22 3.82
N ALA A 30 4.95 -12.22 3.55
CA ALA A 30 4.25 -13.40 3.05
C ALA A 30 4.57 -13.69 1.58
N HIS A 31 4.94 -12.65 0.83
CA HIS A 31 5.42 -12.74 -0.55
C HIS A 31 6.36 -11.57 -0.84
N ASN A 32 7.59 -11.85 -1.31
CA ASN A 32 8.53 -10.81 -1.71
C ASN A 32 8.24 -10.33 -3.15
N PHE A 33 8.83 -9.22 -3.59
CA PHE A 33 8.60 -8.67 -4.93
C PHE A 33 8.80 -9.71 -6.03
N SER A 34 7.72 -9.96 -6.78
CA SER A 34 7.74 -10.68 -8.05
C SER A 34 6.75 -10.02 -9.00
N VAL A 35 6.89 -10.29 -10.30
CA VAL A 35 5.82 -9.96 -11.23
C VAL A 35 4.53 -10.68 -10.84
N VAL A 36 3.39 -10.05 -11.09
CA VAL A 36 2.06 -10.58 -10.75
C VAL A 36 1.81 -11.95 -11.39
N GLU A 37 2.36 -12.20 -12.58
CA GLU A 37 2.27 -13.50 -13.27
C GLU A 37 2.85 -14.67 -12.44
N ASP A 38 3.86 -14.40 -11.60
CA ASP A 38 4.52 -15.41 -10.77
C ASP A 38 3.88 -15.57 -9.38
N TYR A 39 2.96 -14.67 -9.01
CA TYR A 39 2.32 -14.72 -7.70
C TYR A 39 1.13 -15.69 -7.70
N GLN A 40 1.24 -16.72 -6.86
CA GLN A 40 0.14 -17.65 -6.60
C GLN A 40 -0.63 -17.21 -5.36
N PHE A 41 -1.89 -16.80 -5.56
CA PHE A 41 -2.76 -16.39 -4.47
C PHE A 41 -2.97 -17.50 -3.44
N LYS A 42 -2.86 -17.12 -2.16
CA LYS A 42 -3.30 -17.92 -1.02
C LYS A 42 -4.17 -17.05 -0.11
N PRO A 43 -5.23 -17.59 0.50
CA PRO A 43 -5.97 -16.85 1.51
C PRO A 43 -5.05 -16.56 2.70
N TYR A 44 -5.17 -15.34 3.24
CA TYR A 44 -4.50 -14.94 4.48
C TYR A 44 -5.54 -14.82 5.57
N GLU A 45 -5.21 -15.30 6.76
CA GLU A 45 -6.04 -15.19 7.95
C GLU A 45 -5.37 -14.19 8.91
N ALA A 46 -6.19 -13.31 9.49
CA ALA A 46 -5.75 -12.46 10.58
C ALA A 46 -5.59 -13.32 11.84
N ASP A 47 -4.54 -13.07 12.60
CA ASP A 47 -4.24 -13.78 13.85
C ASP A 47 -3.69 -12.77 14.86
N GLY A 48 -3.98 -12.93 16.14
CA GLY A 48 -3.38 -12.15 17.23
C GLY A 48 -3.50 -10.62 17.11
N GLU A 49 -2.40 -9.95 17.49
CA GLU A 49 -2.28 -8.50 17.60
C GLU A 49 -2.10 -7.81 16.22
N THR A 50 -2.18 -6.47 16.18
CA THR A 50 -2.08 -5.68 14.96
C THR A 50 -0.82 -4.80 14.97
N PRO A 51 0.40 -5.36 14.74
CA PRO A 51 1.65 -4.61 14.75
C PRO A 51 1.82 -3.78 13.47
N MET A 52 0.93 -2.78 13.33
CA MET A 52 0.76 -1.97 12.13
C MET A 52 1.94 -1.03 11.91
N GLY A 53 2.51 -0.46 12.98
CA GLY A 53 3.64 0.45 12.88
C GLY A 53 4.84 -0.24 12.23
N HIS A 54 5.22 -1.39 12.77
CA HIS A 54 6.30 -2.21 12.20
C HIS A 54 5.99 -2.68 10.79
N ALA A 55 4.73 -3.03 10.47
CA ALA A 55 4.33 -3.46 9.12
C ALA A 55 4.50 -2.35 8.07
N ILE A 56 4.19 -1.10 8.45
CA ILE A 56 4.38 0.06 7.58
C ILE A 56 5.87 0.30 7.33
N LEU A 57 6.70 0.24 8.38
CA LEU A 57 8.15 0.41 8.25
C LEU A 57 8.78 -0.66 7.36
N GLU A 58 8.43 -1.93 7.57
CA GLU A 58 8.84 -3.06 6.73
C GLU A 58 8.44 -2.85 5.25
N GLY A 59 7.22 -2.37 5.01
CA GLY A 59 6.72 -2.07 3.68
C GLY A 59 7.52 -0.95 2.99
N LEU A 60 7.83 0.12 3.72
CA LEU A 60 8.66 1.21 3.20
C LEU A 60 10.10 0.74 2.92
N GLU A 61 10.67 -0.08 3.79
CA GLU A 61 12.02 -0.65 3.60
C GLU A 61 12.08 -1.55 2.36
N LEU A 62 11.13 -2.47 2.19
CA LEU A 62 11.05 -3.31 0.99
C LEU A 62 10.97 -2.49 -0.29
N LEU A 63 10.22 -1.39 -0.30
CA LEU A 63 10.16 -0.48 -1.45
C LEU A 63 11.53 0.18 -1.72
N GLU A 64 12.26 0.59 -0.68
CA GLU A 64 13.61 1.16 -0.83
C GLU A 64 14.62 0.11 -1.34
N GLU A 65 14.58 -1.12 -0.82
CA GLU A 65 15.42 -2.22 -1.29
C GLU A 65 15.18 -2.52 -2.77
N ARG A 66 13.92 -2.62 -3.18
CA ARG A 66 13.58 -2.89 -4.59
C ARG A 66 14.04 -1.76 -5.51
N LYS A 67 13.89 -0.50 -5.09
CA LYS A 67 14.41 0.66 -5.83
C LYS A 67 15.93 0.65 -5.94
N LYS A 68 16.64 0.28 -4.87
CA LYS A 68 18.12 0.15 -4.90
C LYS A 68 18.55 -0.90 -5.91
N GLN A 69 17.87 -2.05 -5.96
CA GLN A 69 18.15 -3.09 -6.94
C GLN A 69 17.97 -2.59 -8.38
N TYR A 70 16.83 -1.95 -8.68
CA TYR A 70 16.60 -1.36 -10.00
C TYR A 70 17.68 -0.33 -10.37
N LYS A 71 18.05 0.53 -9.42
CA LYS A 71 19.11 1.52 -9.63
C LYS A 71 20.47 0.86 -9.92
N SER A 72 20.82 -0.23 -9.23
CA SER A 72 22.07 -0.96 -9.48
C SER A 72 22.09 -1.66 -10.84
N GLU A 73 20.93 -2.03 -11.36
CA GLU A 73 20.77 -2.68 -12.66
C GLU A 73 20.54 -1.68 -13.81
N GLY A 74 20.52 -0.37 -13.52
CA GLY A 74 20.22 0.67 -14.52
C GLY A 74 18.77 0.67 -15.02
N ILE A 75 17.86 0.02 -14.30
CA ILE A 75 16.46 -0.12 -14.64
C ILE A 75 15.70 1.10 -14.13
N ALA A 76 15.03 1.80 -15.04
CA ALA A 76 14.11 2.87 -14.67
C ALA A 76 12.83 2.29 -14.05
N TYR A 77 12.28 2.98 -13.05
CA TYR A 77 11.08 2.54 -12.35
C TYR A 77 10.09 3.68 -12.14
N TYR A 78 8.83 3.31 -11.97
CA TYR A 78 7.76 4.23 -11.58
C TYR A 78 7.74 4.42 -10.06
N ARG A 79 7.26 5.58 -9.59
CA ARG A 79 7.08 5.81 -8.15
C ARG A 79 6.22 4.67 -7.56
N PRO A 80 6.77 3.88 -6.63
CA PRO A 80 6.10 2.68 -6.15
C PRO A 80 5.05 3.03 -5.09
N TRP A 81 4.17 2.09 -4.77
CA TRP A 81 3.02 2.33 -3.91
C TRP A 81 3.12 1.49 -2.64
N LEU A 82 2.82 2.09 -1.50
CA LEU A 82 2.49 1.40 -0.26
C LEU A 82 0.97 1.39 -0.12
N VAL A 83 0.37 0.21 0.04
CA VAL A 83 -1.07 0.05 0.23
C VAL A 83 -1.31 -0.68 1.55
N LEU A 84 -1.79 0.05 2.55
CA LEU A 84 -2.20 -0.50 3.83
C LEU A 84 -3.68 -0.86 3.79
N MET A 85 -4.02 -2.07 4.23
CA MET A 85 -5.39 -2.53 4.46
C MET A 85 -5.48 -3.05 5.89
N THR A 86 -6.42 -2.53 6.69
CA THR A 86 -6.58 -2.90 8.11
C THR A 86 -8.04 -2.83 8.55
N ASP A 87 -8.43 -3.70 9.47
CA ASP A 87 -9.71 -3.73 10.18
C ASP A 87 -9.61 -3.26 11.64
N GLY A 88 -8.39 -2.99 12.13
CA GLY A 88 -8.13 -2.78 13.55
C GLY A 88 -7.29 -1.54 13.89
N TYR A 89 -7.12 -1.34 15.19
CA TYR A 89 -6.27 -0.32 15.82
C TYR A 89 -4.83 -0.85 15.94
N PRO A 90 -3.79 -0.02 15.73
CA PRO A 90 -2.40 -0.42 15.93
C PRO A 90 -2.16 -0.88 17.38
N THR A 91 -1.59 -2.07 17.57
CA THR A 91 -1.30 -2.58 18.93
C THR A 91 0.14 -2.33 19.37
N ASP A 92 1.01 -1.91 18.45
CA ASP A 92 2.43 -1.68 18.69
C ASP A 92 2.79 -0.19 18.88
N MET A 93 1.84 0.71 18.67
CA MET A 93 2.01 2.15 18.84
C MET A 93 0.70 2.81 19.27
N GLU A 94 0.80 3.91 20.00
CA GLU A 94 -0.33 4.78 20.34
C GLU A 94 -0.34 6.05 19.49
N PRO A 95 -1.53 6.60 19.11
CA PRO A 95 -1.69 7.82 18.34
C PRO A 95 -1.42 9.07 19.19
N LYS A 96 -0.20 9.16 19.72
CA LYS A 96 0.25 10.21 20.63
C LYS A 96 1.62 10.71 20.24
N GLU A 97 1.83 12.02 20.39
CA GLU A 97 3.13 12.64 20.09
C GLU A 97 4.27 12.16 20.99
N THR A 98 3.94 11.53 22.13
CA THR A 98 4.90 10.93 23.06
C THR A 98 5.34 9.52 22.68
N ASP A 99 4.63 8.85 21.77
CA ASP A 99 4.99 7.51 21.31
C ASP A 99 6.04 7.62 20.20
N SER A 100 7.23 7.06 20.44
CA SER A 100 8.34 7.17 19.50
C SER A 100 8.11 6.42 18.20
N LEU A 101 7.45 5.26 18.25
CA LEU A 101 7.18 4.47 17.04
C LEU A 101 6.13 5.18 16.18
N TRP A 102 5.10 5.74 16.80
CA TRP A 102 4.12 6.57 16.10
C TRP A 102 4.77 7.74 15.34
N GLN A 103 5.65 8.48 16.03
CA GLN A 103 6.40 9.58 15.42
C GLN A 103 7.28 9.12 14.26
N GLU A 104 7.97 7.99 14.42
CA GLU A 104 8.80 7.40 13.38
C GLU A 104 7.98 7.01 12.16
N VAL A 105 6.91 6.23 12.34
CA VAL A 105 6.04 5.78 11.25
C VAL A 105 5.47 6.98 10.49
N ARG A 106 4.92 7.97 11.20
CA ARG A 106 4.36 9.17 10.59
C ARG A 106 5.42 9.94 9.80
N LYS A 107 6.61 10.15 10.37
CA LYS A 107 7.74 10.79 9.68
C LYS A 107 8.14 10.03 8.42
N MET A 108 8.21 8.70 8.49
CA MET A 108 8.62 7.86 7.36
C MET A 108 7.60 7.90 6.22
N ILE A 109 6.30 7.90 6.52
CA ILE A 109 5.24 8.12 5.54
C ILE A 109 5.35 9.51 4.91
N GLU A 110 5.47 10.56 5.74
CA GLU A 110 5.60 11.95 5.28
C GLU A 110 6.81 12.14 4.37
N GLN A 111 7.97 11.62 4.75
CA GLN A 111 9.17 11.69 3.91
C GLN A 111 9.01 10.89 2.61
N ALA A 112 8.44 9.68 2.68
CA ALA A 112 8.20 8.87 1.48
C ALA A 112 7.33 9.60 0.46
N GLU A 113 6.34 10.37 0.94
CA GLU A 113 5.46 11.16 0.10
C GLU A 113 6.10 12.46 -0.42
N ASN A 114 6.66 13.27 0.48
CA ASN A 114 7.21 14.59 0.15
C ASN A 114 8.42 14.50 -0.79
N GLU A 115 9.25 13.49 -0.61
CA GLU A 115 10.43 13.22 -1.44
C GLU A 115 10.07 12.41 -2.70
N LYS A 116 8.77 12.13 -2.92
CA LYS A 116 8.25 11.34 -4.05
C LYS A 116 8.85 9.92 -4.13
N ARG A 117 9.24 9.35 -2.99
CA ARG A 117 9.84 8.01 -2.86
C ARG A 117 8.82 6.88 -2.93
N ALA A 118 7.58 7.10 -2.48
CA ALA A 118 6.45 6.19 -2.61
C ALA A 118 5.11 6.94 -2.52
N ILE A 119 4.03 6.39 -3.07
CA ILE A 119 2.65 6.88 -2.81
C ILE A 119 2.01 5.94 -1.79
N CYS A 120 1.53 6.49 -0.68
CA CYS A 120 1.01 5.76 0.46
C CYS A 120 -0.52 5.88 0.52
N TRP A 121 -1.18 4.73 0.58
CA TRP A 121 -2.63 4.60 0.65
C TRP A 121 -3.02 3.80 1.89
N ALA A 122 -4.07 4.23 2.59
CA ALA A 122 -4.64 3.49 3.70
C ALA A 122 -6.12 3.21 3.45
N PHE A 123 -6.50 1.95 3.60
CA PHE A 123 -7.86 1.48 3.47
C PHE A 123 -8.29 0.79 4.77
N GLY A 124 -9.20 1.43 5.50
CA GLY A 124 -9.83 0.87 6.69
C GLY A 124 -11.09 0.10 6.31
N VAL A 125 -11.24 -1.15 6.74
CA VAL A 125 -12.52 -1.88 6.67
C VAL A 125 -13.31 -1.71 7.97
N GLU A 126 -14.39 -2.47 8.14
CA GLU A 126 -15.22 -2.43 9.35
C GLU A 126 -14.38 -2.67 10.61
N GLY A 127 -14.46 -1.76 11.58
CA GLY A 127 -13.66 -1.79 12.83
C GLY A 127 -12.42 -0.89 12.85
N ALA A 128 -11.93 -0.43 11.69
CA ALA A 128 -10.69 0.34 11.63
C ALA A 128 -10.80 1.73 12.29
N ASP A 129 -9.75 2.12 13.01
CA ASP A 129 -9.63 3.47 13.57
C ASP A 129 -9.23 4.47 12.49
N MET A 130 -10.24 5.07 11.87
CA MET A 130 -10.05 6.06 10.81
C MET A 130 -9.37 7.34 11.30
N ASN A 131 -9.45 7.68 12.58
CA ASN A 131 -8.80 8.86 13.14
C ASN A 131 -7.30 8.62 13.24
N ALA A 132 -6.89 7.46 13.76
CA ALA A 132 -5.49 7.05 13.79
C ALA A 132 -4.91 6.97 12.36
N LEU A 133 -5.62 6.34 11.43
CA LEU A 133 -5.17 6.29 10.03
C LEU A 133 -5.03 7.68 9.40
N SER A 134 -5.98 8.58 9.62
CA SER A 134 -5.93 9.95 9.09
C SER A 134 -4.78 10.76 9.70
N ALA A 135 -4.46 10.53 10.97
CA ALA A 135 -3.33 11.16 11.65
C ALA A 135 -1.97 10.62 11.14
N LEU A 136 -1.88 9.34 10.78
CA LEU A 136 -0.67 8.75 10.17
C LEU A 136 -0.45 9.19 8.72
N PHE A 137 -1.52 9.29 7.92
CA PHE A 137 -1.46 9.54 6.49
C PHE A 137 -1.89 10.97 6.15
N ALA A 138 -1.00 11.93 6.39
CA ALA A 138 -1.25 13.38 6.26
C ALA A 138 -1.81 13.85 4.89
N ASN A 139 -1.60 13.10 3.80
CA ASN A 139 -2.05 13.45 2.45
C ASN A 139 -3.50 13.04 2.12
N LYS A 140 -4.31 12.68 3.12
CA LYS A 140 -5.74 12.37 2.97
C LYS A 140 -6.07 11.20 2.02
N ARG A 141 -5.11 10.32 1.72
CA ARG A 141 -5.34 9.06 0.98
C ARG A 141 -5.79 7.94 1.92
N VAL A 142 -6.75 8.27 2.78
CA VAL A 142 -7.32 7.39 3.80
C VAL A 142 -8.77 7.19 3.48
N PHE A 143 -9.17 5.93 3.37
CA PHE A 143 -10.48 5.58 2.85
C PHE A 143 -11.13 4.50 3.69
N LYS A 144 -12.37 4.75 4.12
CA LYS A 144 -13.19 3.75 4.78
C LYS A 144 -13.95 2.94 3.74
N LEU A 145 -13.84 1.63 3.82
CA LEU A 145 -14.53 0.69 2.97
C LEU A 145 -15.83 0.27 3.64
N LYS A 146 -16.96 0.49 2.96
CA LYS A 146 -18.27 0.00 3.41
C LYS A 146 -18.46 -1.43 2.91
N GLY A 147 -18.37 -2.41 3.80
CA GLY A 147 -18.47 -3.84 3.48
C GLY A 147 -17.17 -4.41 2.88
N PHE A 148 -17.27 -5.33 1.92
CA PHE A 148 -16.13 -5.97 1.24
C PHE A 148 -15.90 -5.46 -0.21
N PRO A 149 -15.77 -4.14 -0.48
CA PRO A 149 -15.57 -3.61 -1.83
C PRO A 149 -14.12 -3.76 -2.32
N PHE A 150 -13.40 -4.80 -1.87
CA PHE A 150 -12.06 -5.11 -2.35
C PHE A 150 -12.01 -5.16 -3.88
N LYS A 151 -13.08 -5.67 -4.50
CA LYS A 151 -13.28 -5.65 -5.94
C LYS A 151 -13.11 -4.25 -6.56
N GLU A 152 -13.79 -3.23 -6.03
CA GLU A 152 -13.78 -1.88 -6.59
C GLU A 152 -12.43 -1.20 -6.42
N ILE A 153 -11.80 -1.36 -5.24
CA ILE A 153 -10.44 -0.87 -4.98
C ILE A 153 -9.45 -1.54 -5.93
N PHE A 154 -9.58 -2.84 -6.14
CA PHE A 154 -8.66 -3.57 -6.99
C PHE A 154 -8.85 -3.25 -8.48
N LEU A 155 -10.09 -3.02 -8.91
CA LEU A 155 -10.38 -2.49 -10.24
C LEU A 155 -9.77 -1.09 -10.41
N TRP A 156 -9.92 -0.24 -9.41
CA TRP A 156 -9.32 1.09 -9.39
C TRP A 156 -7.78 1.04 -9.38
N LEU A 157 -7.19 0.17 -8.56
CA LEU A 157 -5.74 -0.01 -8.46
C LEU A 157 -5.19 -0.52 -9.79
N SER A 158 -5.84 -1.53 -10.39
CA SER A 158 -5.50 -2.04 -11.72
C SER A 158 -5.61 -0.97 -12.82
N SER A 159 -6.69 -0.18 -12.83
CA SER A 159 -6.86 0.95 -13.76
C SER A 159 -5.76 2.00 -13.59
N SER A 160 -5.44 2.34 -12.34
CA SER A 160 -4.42 3.33 -12.02
C SER A 160 -3.02 2.86 -12.41
N ILE A 161 -2.71 1.59 -12.14
CA ILE A 161 -1.49 0.92 -12.56
C ILE A 161 -1.39 0.90 -14.10
N GLY A 162 -2.47 0.56 -14.81
CA GLY A 162 -2.53 0.59 -16.27
C GLY A 162 -2.18 1.97 -16.85
N ARG A 163 -2.70 3.05 -16.24
CA ARG A 163 -2.35 4.42 -16.63
C ARG A 163 -0.88 4.75 -16.38
N VAL A 164 -0.34 4.31 -15.25
CA VAL A 164 1.09 4.50 -14.93
C VAL A 164 1.97 3.75 -15.94
N ILE A 165 1.63 2.51 -16.31
CA ILE A 165 2.37 1.73 -17.31
C ILE A 165 2.35 2.37 -18.70
N GLY A 166 1.28 3.10 -19.03
CA GLY A 166 1.15 3.87 -20.27
C GLY A 166 1.92 5.20 -20.28
N SER A 167 2.32 5.71 -19.12
CA SER A 167 3.03 6.99 -18.95
C SER A 167 4.56 6.84 -19.02
N LYS A 168 5.28 7.97 -19.12
CA LYS A 168 6.75 7.97 -19.00
C LYS A 168 7.18 8.11 -17.53
N PRO A 169 8.31 7.51 -17.11
CA PRO A 169 8.91 7.77 -15.80
C PRO A 169 9.09 9.28 -15.57
N GLY A 170 8.61 9.78 -14.43
CA GLY A 170 8.66 11.21 -14.06
C GLY A 170 7.47 12.05 -14.56
N GLU A 171 6.58 11.48 -15.38
CA GLU A 171 5.35 12.16 -15.82
C GLU A 171 4.33 12.26 -14.67
N LYS A 172 3.58 13.37 -14.62
CA LYS A 172 2.50 13.54 -13.65
C LYS A 172 1.28 12.77 -14.13
N VAL A 173 1.00 11.63 -13.50
CA VAL A 173 -0.24 10.87 -13.74
C VAL A 173 -1.28 11.27 -12.70
N VAL A 174 -2.45 11.72 -13.16
CA VAL A 174 -3.62 11.93 -12.28
C VAL A 174 -4.25 10.55 -12.02
N ILE A 175 -4.22 10.16 -10.76
CA ILE A 175 -4.87 8.95 -10.28
C ILE A 175 -6.22 9.38 -9.70
N ASP A 176 -7.31 8.84 -10.23
CA ASP A 176 -8.65 9.15 -9.73
C ASP A 176 -8.80 8.67 -8.28
N VAL A 177 -9.79 9.19 -7.56
CA VAL A 177 -10.22 8.62 -6.28
C VAL A 177 -10.92 7.27 -6.54
N PRO A 178 -10.76 6.26 -5.66
CA PRO A 178 -11.44 4.98 -5.87
C PRO A 178 -12.97 5.15 -5.84
N PRO A 179 -13.71 4.55 -6.78
CA PRO A 179 -15.16 4.64 -6.85
C PRO A 179 -15.81 3.90 -5.66
N GLY A 180 -16.94 4.42 -5.15
CA GLY A 180 -17.68 3.83 -4.03
C GLY A 180 -17.27 4.35 -2.64
N ILE A 181 -16.24 5.19 -2.56
CA ILE A 181 -15.82 5.84 -1.33
C ILE A 181 -16.67 7.11 -1.14
N VAL A 182 -17.59 7.05 -0.16
CA VAL A 182 -18.20 8.26 0.39
C VAL A 182 -17.15 8.92 1.28
N VAL A 183 -16.53 9.98 0.77
CA VAL A 183 -15.72 10.87 1.61
C VAL A 183 -16.69 11.75 2.38
N GLU A 184 -16.84 11.52 3.68
CA GLU A 184 -17.41 12.56 4.55
C GLU A 184 -16.40 13.70 4.60
N VAL A 185 -16.85 14.88 4.18
CA VAL A 185 -16.11 16.14 4.23
C VAL A 185 -16.25 16.77 5.61
#